data_AF-A0A3B3IFY5-F1
#
_entry.id   AF-A0A3B3IFY5-F1
#
_cell.length_a   1.000
_cell.length_b   1.000
_cell.length_c   1.000
_cell.angle_alpha   90.00
_cell.angle_beta   90.00
_cell.angle_gamma   90.00
#
_symmetry.space_group_name_H-M   'P 1'
#
loop_
_entity.id
_entity.type
_entity.pdbx_description
1 polymer ?
#
loop_
_entity_poly.entity_id
_entity_poly.type
_entity_poly.pdbx_seq_one_letter_code
_entity_poly.pdbx_strand_id
1 'polypeptide(L)'
;MAVSGSRDGTVIIHSVRRGQYMRCLRPPCDSSLPLSILHLAVSWEGHLLVHTCLEGKDKNTLHLYSVNGKHLCSEPLKEQVTDMCVSGEHVVIGSEQGYLLSLSAEPMAMRVPVRCVSVTKEQSHVLVGLEDGKLIIVGVGKPAEVKNSLRNYIAQSLEASPLMASPLLAPLRARSPTRLLHQRDQLVFSHASCSPKH
;
A
#
# COMPACT_ATOMS: atom_id res chain seq x y z
N MET A 1 16.22 -17.16 -2.61
CA MET A 1 15.24 -17.85 -3.49
C MET A 1 15.00 -16.94 -4.67
N ALA A 2 14.73 -17.49 -5.85
CA ALA A 2 14.31 -16.69 -6.98
C ALA A 2 13.22 -17.43 -7.75
N VAL A 3 12.35 -16.64 -8.37
CA VAL A 3 11.08 -17.07 -8.94
C VAL A 3 10.97 -16.45 -10.32
N SER A 4 10.66 -17.26 -11.32
CA SER A 4 10.50 -16.84 -12.71
C SER A 4 9.15 -17.29 -13.24
N GLY A 5 8.52 -16.45 -14.04
CA GLY A 5 7.22 -16.71 -14.67
C GLY A 5 7.33 -16.67 -16.18
N SER A 6 6.55 -17.49 -16.86
CA SER A 6 6.56 -17.62 -18.32
C SER A 6 5.17 -17.37 -18.91
N ARG A 7 5.13 -16.96 -20.18
CA ARG A 7 3.87 -16.80 -20.94
C ARG A 7 3.18 -18.13 -21.25
N ASP A 8 3.82 -19.26 -20.98
CA ASP A 8 3.21 -20.59 -21.06
C ASP A 8 2.43 -21.00 -19.78
N GLY A 9 2.31 -20.08 -18.81
CA GLY A 9 1.57 -20.30 -17.57
C GLY A 9 2.36 -21.02 -16.48
N THR A 10 3.67 -21.22 -16.67
CA THR A 10 4.54 -21.83 -15.66
C THR A 10 5.22 -20.80 -14.77
N VAL A 11 5.34 -21.15 -13.49
CA VAL A 11 6.18 -20.45 -12.53
C VAL A 11 7.21 -21.42 -11.97
N ILE A 12 8.49 -21.10 -12.09
CA ILE A 12 9.59 -21.94 -11.63
C ILE A 12 10.28 -21.27 -10.45
N ILE A 13 10.56 -22.04 -9.41
CA ILE A 13 11.30 -21.59 -8.23
C ILE A 13 12.65 -22.28 -8.18
N HIS A 14 13.69 -21.50 -7.93
CA HIS A 14 15.05 -21.99 -7.76
C HIS A 14 15.71 -21.43 -6.49
N SER A 15 16.65 -22.21 -5.96
CA SER A 15 17.56 -21.73 -4.93
C SER A 15 18.64 -20.87 -5.58
N VAL A 16 18.89 -19.67 -5.03
CA VAL A 16 19.87 -18.73 -5.61
C VAL A 16 21.29 -19.24 -5.39
N ARG A 17 21.62 -19.66 -4.16
CA ARG A 17 23.00 -20.07 -3.82
C ARG A 17 23.47 -21.31 -4.54
N ARG A 18 22.58 -22.25 -4.90
CA ARG A 18 22.93 -23.52 -5.53
C ARG A 18 22.45 -23.65 -6.97
N GLY A 19 21.66 -22.69 -7.46
CA GLY A 19 21.01 -22.78 -8.77
C GLY A 19 20.05 -23.97 -8.92
N GLN A 20 19.65 -24.60 -7.81
CA GLN A 20 18.86 -25.83 -7.87
C GLN A 20 17.39 -25.52 -8.13
N TYR A 21 16.81 -26.21 -9.13
CA TYR A 21 15.37 -26.29 -9.31
C TYR A 21 14.70 -26.81 -8.04
N MET A 22 13.67 -26.11 -7.59
CA MET A 22 12.92 -26.48 -6.39
C MET A 22 11.53 -26.99 -6.77
N ARG A 23 10.80 -26.21 -7.58
CA ARG A 23 9.43 -26.54 -7.97
C ARG A 23 8.96 -25.80 -9.20
N CYS A 24 7.91 -26.33 -9.81
CA CYS A 24 7.12 -25.71 -10.86
C CYS A 24 5.68 -25.58 -10.33
N LEU A 25 5.11 -24.39 -10.46
CA LEU A 25 3.73 -24.09 -10.15
C LEU A 25 2.99 -23.77 -11.45
N ARG A 26 1.71 -24.13 -11.49
CA ARG A 26 0.79 -23.72 -12.56
C ARG A 26 -0.46 -23.13 -11.92
N PRO A 27 -0.80 -21.87 -12.20
CA PRO A 27 -2.02 -21.30 -11.69
C PRO A 27 -3.26 -22.06 -12.11
N PRO A 28 -4.27 -22.17 -11.22
CA PRO A 28 -5.54 -22.79 -11.56
C PRO A 28 -6.17 -22.08 -12.76
N CYS A 29 -6.65 -22.86 -13.72
CA CYS A 29 -7.35 -22.36 -14.89
C CYS A 29 -8.32 -23.42 -15.39
N ASP A 30 -9.61 -23.08 -15.43
CA ASP A 30 -10.67 -23.98 -15.94
C ASP A 30 -10.93 -23.78 -17.44
N SER A 31 -10.09 -23.00 -18.12
CA SER A 31 -10.23 -22.68 -19.54
C SER A 31 -9.19 -23.42 -20.38
N SER A 32 -9.55 -23.75 -21.63
CA SER A 32 -8.60 -24.24 -22.63
C SER A 32 -7.76 -23.12 -23.27
N LEU A 33 -8.03 -21.86 -22.94
CA LEU A 33 -7.27 -20.72 -23.44
C LEU A 33 -5.90 -20.65 -22.76
N PRO A 34 -4.85 -20.17 -23.46
CA PRO A 34 -3.55 -19.98 -22.85
C PRO A 34 -3.61 -19.02 -21.66
N LEU A 35 -2.89 -19.35 -20.59
CA LEU A 35 -2.73 -18.51 -19.42
C LEU A 35 -1.30 -17.99 -19.37
N SER A 36 -1.11 -16.68 -19.45
CA SER A 36 0.19 -16.03 -19.40
C SER A 36 0.52 -15.58 -17.98
N ILE A 37 1.74 -15.84 -17.47
CA ILE A 37 2.26 -15.16 -16.27
C ILE A 37 2.84 -13.81 -16.68
N LEU A 38 2.34 -12.71 -16.11
CA LEU A 38 2.72 -11.36 -16.49
C LEU A 38 3.64 -10.68 -15.47
N HIS A 39 3.27 -10.74 -14.19
CA HIS A 39 4.04 -10.15 -13.10
C HIS A 39 4.18 -11.13 -11.92
N LEU A 40 5.27 -10.99 -11.18
CA LEU A 40 5.58 -11.78 -9.99
C LEU A 40 6.04 -10.85 -8.88
N ALA A 41 5.61 -11.14 -7.65
CA ALA A 41 6.17 -10.51 -6.46
C ALA A 41 6.36 -11.55 -5.35
N VAL A 42 7.34 -11.32 -4.49
CA VAL A 42 7.65 -12.17 -3.34
C VAL A 42 7.62 -11.30 -2.09
N SER A 43 6.77 -11.63 -1.12
CA SER A 43 6.75 -10.94 0.15
C SER A 43 7.99 -11.29 0.98
N TRP A 44 8.28 -10.47 1.99
CA TRP A 44 9.38 -10.73 2.93
C TRP A 44 9.18 -12.03 3.73
N GLU A 45 7.93 -12.45 3.95
CA GLU A 45 7.56 -13.72 4.58
C GLU A 45 7.66 -14.94 3.64
N GLY A 46 7.94 -14.71 2.36
CA GLY A 46 8.02 -15.77 1.35
C GLY A 46 6.70 -16.15 0.71
N HIS A 47 5.64 -15.34 0.87
CA HIS A 47 4.43 -15.48 0.06
C HIS A 47 4.72 -15.07 -1.39
N LEU A 48 4.25 -15.87 -2.34
CA LEU A 48 4.45 -15.64 -3.77
C LEU A 48 3.15 -15.13 -4.37
N LEU A 49 3.22 -13.98 -5.01
CA LEU A 49 2.10 -13.41 -5.72
C LEU A 49 2.34 -13.53 -7.22
N VAL A 50 1.37 -14.10 -7.91
CA VAL A 50 1.44 -14.43 -9.33
C VAL A 50 0.30 -13.74 -10.05
N HIS A 51 0.61 -12.80 -10.93
CA HIS A 51 -0.38 -12.20 -11.81
C HIS A 51 -0.45 -12.95 -13.13
N THR A 52 -1.66 -13.37 -13.48
CA THR A 52 -1.98 -14.08 -14.71
C THR A 52 -2.94 -13.28 -15.57
N CYS A 53 -2.85 -13.48 -16.88
CA CYS A 53 -3.84 -13.05 -17.84
C CYS A 53 -4.25 -14.23 -18.71
N LEU A 54 -5.56 -14.46 -18.82
CA LEU A 54 -6.12 -15.45 -19.75
C LEU A 54 -6.24 -14.84 -21.14
N GLU A 55 -5.46 -15.36 -22.09
CA GLU A 55 -5.37 -14.82 -23.45
C GLU A 55 -6.72 -14.92 -24.17
N GLY A 56 -7.08 -13.86 -24.89
CA GLY A 56 -8.33 -13.77 -25.66
C GLY A 56 -9.58 -13.37 -24.85
N LYS A 57 -9.50 -13.31 -23.51
CA LYS A 57 -10.56 -12.74 -22.66
C LYS A 57 -10.09 -11.56 -21.81
N ASP A 58 -8.79 -11.25 -21.84
CA ASP A 58 -8.13 -10.21 -21.03
C ASP A 58 -8.53 -10.27 -19.54
N LYS A 59 -8.69 -11.49 -19.02
CA LYS A 59 -9.07 -11.73 -17.63
C LYS A 59 -7.82 -11.79 -16.77
N ASN A 60 -7.60 -10.74 -15.99
CA ASN A 60 -6.50 -10.64 -15.05
C ASN A 60 -6.87 -11.30 -13.72
N THR A 61 -5.96 -12.10 -13.15
CA THR A 61 -6.14 -12.72 -11.84
C THR A 61 -4.84 -12.68 -11.05
N LEU A 62 -4.92 -12.37 -9.75
CA LEU A 62 -3.82 -12.56 -8.81
C LEU A 62 -3.99 -13.88 -8.10
N HIS A 63 -2.92 -14.66 -7.99
CA HIS A 63 -2.90 -15.88 -7.21
C HIS A 63 -1.84 -15.79 -6.13
N LEU A 64 -2.21 -16.15 -4.91
CA LEU A 64 -1.29 -16.20 -3.78
C LEU A 64 -0.86 -17.64 -3.52
N TYR A 65 0.44 -17.84 -3.33
CA TYR A 65 1.01 -19.12 -2.93
C TYR A 65 1.87 -18.96 -1.68
N SER A 66 1.95 -20.03 -0.91
CA SER A 66 3.01 -20.15 0.09
C SER A 66 4.36 -20.43 -0.58
N VAL A 67 5.46 -20.19 0.15
CA VAL A 67 6.83 -20.56 -0.28
C VAL A 67 6.96 -22.06 -0.61
N ASN A 68 6.11 -22.90 -0.02
CA ASN A 68 6.04 -24.33 -0.26
C ASN A 68 5.26 -24.71 -1.52
N GLY A 69 4.74 -23.73 -2.27
CA GLY A 69 4.01 -23.96 -3.51
C GLY A 69 2.54 -24.32 -3.34
N LYS A 70 1.97 -24.18 -2.13
CA LYS A 70 0.54 -24.37 -1.92
C LYS A 70 -0.21 -23.14 -2.43
N HIS A 71 -1.18 -23.31 -3.32
CA HIS A 71 -2.12 -22.26 -3.71
C HIS A 71 -3.02 -21.91 -2.52
N LEU A 72 -3.10 -20.63 -2.18
CA LEU A 72 -3.82 -20.12 -1.00
C LEU A 72 -5.14 -19.47 -1.40
N CYS A 73 -5.10 -18.53 -2.35
CA CYS A 73 -6.28 -17.85 -2.86
C CYS A 73 -6.06 -17.26 -4.26
N SER A 74 -7.15 -16.81 -4.88
CA SER A 74 -7.15 -16.10 -6.15
C SER A 74 -8.09 -14.90 -6.07
N GLU A 75 -7.67 -13.75 -6.60
CA GLU A 75 -8.47 -12.53 -6.67
C GLU A 75 -8.54 -12.04 -8.12
N PRO A 76 -9.73 -11.96 -8.73
CA PRO A 76 -9.88 -11.43 -10.08
C PRO A 76 -9.67 -9.91 -10.08
N LEU A 77 -8.94 -9.42 -11.07
CA LEU A 77 -8.70 -8.00 -11.27
C LEU A 77 -9.53 -7.50 -12.46
N LYS A 78 -10.17 -6.33 -12.25
CA LYS A 78 -10.94 -5.64 -13.31
C LYS A 78 -10.02 -4.84 -14.24
N GLU A 79 -8.98 -4.25 -13.66
CA GLU A 79 -8.06 -3.38 -14.36
C GLU A 79 -6.94 -4.18 -15.02
N GLN A 80 -6.34 -3.59 -16.06
CA GLN A 80 -5.13 -4.10 -16.67
C GLN A 80 -3.94 -3.67 -15.83
N VAL A 81 -3.26 -4.65 -15.22
CA VAL A 81 -2.07 -4.39 -14.41
C VAL A 81 -0.89 -4.03 -15.31
N THR A 82 -0.18 -2.98 -14.94
CA THR A 82 1.05 -2.53 -15.61
C THR A 82 2.29 -2.80 -14.78
N ASP A 83 2.17 -2.73 -13.45
CA ASP A 83 3.23 -3.06 -12.51
C ASP A 83 2.64 -3.39 -11.13
N MET A 84 3.38 -4.11 -10.30
CA MET A 84 2.95 -4.47 -8.95
C MET A 84 4.13 -4.71 -8.00
N CYS A 85 3.91 -4.40 -6.72
CA CYS A 85 4.87 -4.71 -5.67
C CYS A 85 4.17 -5.03 -4.34
N VAL A 86 4.92 -5.61 -3.40
CA VAL A 86 4.43 -5.96 -2.06
C VAL A 86 5.00 -4.96 -1.05
N SER A 87 4.12 -4.40 -0.21
CA SER A 87 4.44 -3.47 0.88
C SER A 87 3.90 -4.03 2.20
N GLY A 88 4.74 -4.76 2.93
CA GLY A 88 4.31 -5.44 4.16
C GLY A 88 3.22 -6.46 3.84
N GLU A 89 2.03 -6.22 4.40
CA GLU A 89 0.84 -7.06 4.21
C GLU A 89 -0.02 -6.65 3.01
N HIS A 90 0.40 -5.64 2.25
CA HIS A 90 -0.38 -5.05 1.17
C HIS A 90 0.26 -5.31 -0.19
N VAL A 91 -0.58 -5.43 -1.20
CA VAL A 91 -0.16 -5.46 -2.60
C VAL A 91 -0.52 -4.12 -3.22
N VAL A 92 0.48 -3.45 -3.78
CA VAL A 92 0.31 -2.21 -4.53
C VAL A 92 0.35 -2.54 -6.01
N ILE A 93 -0.65 -2.07 -6.76
CA ILE A 93 -0.84 -2.40 -8.17
C ILE A 93 -1.04 -1.11 -8.95
N GLY A 94 -0.22 -0.91 -9.99
CA GLY A 94 -0.44 0.10 -11.02
C GLY A 94 -1.31 -0.46 -12.14
N SER A 95 -2.17 0.39 -12.70
CA SER A 95 -3.06 0.03 -13.79
C SER A 95 -2.90 0.94 -15.01
N GLU A 96 -3.18 0.36 -16.19
CA GLU A 96 -3.21 1.06 -17.48
C GLU A 96 -4.33 2.11 -17.53
N GLN A 97 -5.42 1.90 -16.77
CA GLN A 97 -6.55 2.83 -16.66
C GLN A 97 -6.23 4.03 -15.74
N GLY A 98 -5.02 4.11 -15.19
CA GLY A 98 -4.58 5.21 -14.35
C GLY A 98 -5.08 5.13 -12.92
N TYR A 99 -5.18 3.92 -12.38
CA TYR A 99 -5.48 3.68 -10.97
C TYR A 99 -4.26 3.09 -10.24
N LEU A 100 -4.09 3.53 -9.00
CA LEU A 100 -3.25 2.87 -8.01
C LEU A 100 -4.15 2.08 -7.06
N LEU A 101 -4.06 0.76 -7.08
CA LEU A 101 -4.88 -0.14 -6.27
C LEU A 101 -4.07 -0.66 -5.09
N SER A 102 -4.73 -0.82 -3.95
CA SER A 102 -4.24 -1.63 -2.84
C SER A 102 -5.34 -2.62 -2.47
N LEU A 103 -5.02 -3.90 -2.29
CA LEU A 103 -6.03 -4.92 -1.95
C LEU A 103 -6.74 -4.67 -0.60
N SER A 104 -6.24 -3.74 0.22
CA SER A 104 -6.83 -3.34 1.51
C SER A 104 -7.41 -1.93 1.55
N ALA A 105 -7.34 -1.16 0.46
CA ALA A 105 -7.75 0.23 0.43
C ALA A 105 -8.48 0.60 -0.85
N GLU A 106 -9.17 1.73 -0.82
CA GLU A 106 -9.87 2.22 -2.02
C GLU A 106 -8.89 2.59 -3.14
N PRO A 107 -9.22 2.30 -4.40
CA PRO A 107 -8.46 2.74 -5.57
C PRO A 107 -8.21 4.25 -5.57
N MET A 108 -6.97 4.65 -5.82
CA MET A 108 -6.59 6.06 -5.98
C MET A 108 -6.44 6.40 -7.47
N ALA A 109 -7.20 7.39 -7.95
CA ALA A 109 -7.13 7.83 -9.33
C ALA A 109 -5.87 8.68 -9.60
N MET A 110 -4.96 8.14 -10.40
CA MET A 110 -3.78 8.84 -10.93
C MET A 110 -4.10 9.67 -12.19
N ARG A 111 -5.22 9.35 -12.86
CA ARG A 111 -5.75 10.00 -14.08
C ARG A 111 -4.92 9.83 -15.36
N VAL A 112 -3.73 9.26 -15.24
CA VAL A 112 -2.80 8.92 -16.32
C VAL A 112 -2.33 7.48 -16.07
N PRO A 113 -2.09 6.65 -17.11
CA PRO A 113 -1.63 5.28 -16.93
C PRO A 113 -0.40 5.20 -16.02
N VAL A 114 -0.44 4.28 -15.07
CA VAL A 114 0.69 3.99 -14.18
C VAL A 114 1.65 3.09 -14.94
N ARG A 115 2.95 3.41 -14.98
CA ARG A 115 3.96 2.61 -15.69
C ARG A 115 4.88 1.84 -14.75
N CYS A 116 5.09 2.33 -13.55
CA CYS A 116 5.83 1.61 -12.54
C CYS A 116 5.41 2.00 -11.12
N VAL A 117 5.50 1.03 -10.21
CA VAL A 117 5.25 1.22 -8.77
C VAL A 117 6.43 0.67 -7.97
N SER A 118 6.84 1.40 -6.95
CA SER A 118 7.87 0.94 -6.02
C SER A 118 7.57 1.42 -4.61
N VAL A 119 8.09 0.72 -3.61
CA VAL A 119 7.86 1.03 -2.20
C VAL A 119 9.21 1.28 -1.55
N THR A 120 9.28 2.35 -0.77
CA THR A 120 10.48 2.65 0.03
C THR A 120 10.82 1.53 1.01
N LYS A 121 12.10 1.40 1.38
CA LYS A 121 12.58 0.35 2.27
C LYS A 121 11.82 0.30 3.61
N GLU A 122 11.48 1.46 4.15
CA GLU A 122 10.76 1.62 5.41
C GLU A 122 9.23 1.45 5.26
N GLN A 123 8.75 1.08 4.06
CA GLN A 123 7.33 0.89 3.73
C GLN A 123 6.45 2.12 4.01
N SER A 124 7.06 3.31 4.01
CA SER A 124 6.40 4.56 4.39
C SER A 124 5.83 5.32 3.19
N HIS A 125 6.37 5.08 1.99
CA HIS A 125 5.94 5.74 0.76
C HIS A 125 5.88 4.76 -0.41
N VAL A 126 4.88 4.97 -1.27
CA VAL A 126 4.79 4.39 -2.61
C VAL A 126 5.24 5.45 -3.62
N LEU A 127 6.14 5.06 -4.50
CA LEU A 127 6.62 5.83 -5.64
C LEU A 127 5.87 5.34 -6.89
N VAL A 128 5.24 6.24 -7.62
CA VAL A 128 4.39 5.92 -8.77
C VAL A 128 4.86 6.71 -9.98
N GLY A 129 5.42 6.02 -10.98
CA GLY A 129 5.78 6.61 -12.26
C GLY A 129 4.61 6.56 -13.22
N LEU A 130 4.27 7.70 -13.82
CA LEU A 130 3.16 7.84 -14.77
C LEU A 130 3.66 7.93 -16.21
N GLU A 131 2.77 7.68 -17.16
CA GLU A 131 3.07 7.74 -18.59
C GLU A 131 3.48 9.13 -19.08
N ASP A 132 3.00 10.21 -18.45
CA ASP A 132 3.37 11.59 -18.79
C ASP A 132 4.75 12.01 -18.25
N GLY A 133 5.52 11.06 -17.70
CA GLY A 133 6.86 11.27 -17.16
C GLY A 133 6.88 11.84 -15.74
N LYS A 134 5.73 11.98 -15.08
CA LYS A 134 5.67 12.44 -13.68
C LYS A 134 5.90 11.30 -12.70
N LEU A 135 6.46 11.67 -11.55
CA LEU A 135 6.61 10.80 -10.38
C LEU A 135 5.71 11.32 -9.24
N ILE A 136 4.76 10.50 -8.79
CA ILE A 136 3.91 10.77 -7.63
C ILE A 136 4.45 9.99 -6.43
N ILE A 137 4.46 10.64 -5.26
CA ILE A 137 4.83 10.02 -3.99
C ILE A 137 3.59 9.95 -3.11
N VAL A 138 3.15 8.75 -2.76
CA VAL A 138 2.00 8.50 -1.90
C VAL A 138 2.50 8.05 -0.53
N GLY A 139 2.27 8.87 0.50
CA GLY A 139 2.59 8.50 1.89
C GLY A 139 1.62 7.46 2.44
N VAL A 140 2.17 6.38 2.98
CA VAL A 140 1.44 5.26 3.60
C VAL A 140 1.53 5.43 5.11
N GLY A 141 0.73 6.33 5.66
CA GLY A 141 0.71 6.61 7.10
C GLY A 141 -0.72 6.68 7.63
N LYS A 142 -0.92 6.31 8.90
CA LYS A 142 -2.18 6.62 9.59
C LYS A 142 -2.35 8.15 9.58
N PRO A 143 -3.54 8.70 9.28
CA PRO A 143 -3.75 10.15 9.22
C PRO A 143 -3.28 10.93 10.46
N ALA A 144 -3.18 10.26 11.62
CA ALA A 144 -2.67 10.82 12.87
C ALA A 144 -1.12 10.97 12.92
N GLU A 145 -0.37 10.09 12.25
CA GLU A 145 1.11 10.06 12.27
C GLU A 145 1.71 11.01 11.22
N VAL A 146 1.03 11.17 10.08
CA VAL A 146 1.45 12.08 9.00
C VAL A 146 1.38 13.54 9.45
N LYS A 147 0.37 13.91 10.27
CA LYS A 147 0.23 15.29 10.80
C LYS A 147 1.32 15.66 11.81
N ASN A 148 1.84 14.70 12.56
CA ASN A 148 2.89 14.93 13.56
C ASN A 148 4.28 14.95 12.93
N SER A 149 4.55 14.06 11.99
CA SER A 149 5.84 14.00 11.28
C SER A 149 6.12 15.23 10.42
N LEU A 150 5.13 15.73 9.67
CA LEU A 150 5.27 16.93 8.84
C LEU A 150 5.45 18.20 9.70
N ARG A 151 4.73 18.30 10.83
CA ARG A 151 4.93 19.38 11.81
C ARG A 151 6.32 19.32 12.45
N ASN A 152 6.79 18.14 12.82
CA ASN A 152 8.11 17.97 13.42
C ASN A 152 9.24 18.25 12.42
N TYR A 153 9.07 17.85 11.16
CA TYR A 153 10.03 18.14 10.10
C TYR A 153 10.08 19.64 9.77
N ILE A 154 8.92 20.30 9.68
CA ILE A 154 8.86 21.77 9.51
C ILE A 154 9.46 22.48 10.73
N ALA A 155 9.15 22.03 11.95
CA ALA A 155 9.73 22.60 13.18
C ALA A 155 11.26 22.47 13.20
N GLN A 156 11.80 21.29 12.89
CA GLN A 156 13.25 21.06 12.81
C GLN A 156 13.90 21.85 11.67
N SER A 157 13.23 22.00 10.53
CA SER A 157 13.71 22.82 9.41
C SER A 157 13.70 24.31 9.72
N LEU A 158 12.78 24.78 10.58
CA LEU A 158 12.71 26.17 11.05
C LEU A 158 13.72 26.45 12.19
N GLU A 159 14.05 25.45 13.01
CA GLU A 159 15.05 25.54 14.08
C GLU A 159 16.51 25.55 13.56
N ALA A 160 16.76 25.09 12.32
CA ALA A 160 18.09 25.02 11.73
C ALA A 160 18.57 26.32 11.03
N SER A 161 17.83 27.43 11.11
CA SER A 161 18.22 28.71 10.49
C SER A 161 18.86 29.67 11.51
N PRO A 162 20.13 30.11 11.32
CA PRO A 162 20.82 31.01 12.26
C PRO A 162 20.31 32.47 12.24
N LEU A 163 19.17 32.76 11.60
CA LEU A 163 18.58 34.11 11.52
C LEU A 163 17.53 34.41 12.61
N MET A 164 17.30 33.50 13.55
CA MET A 164 16.27 33.64 14.59
C MET A 164 16.72 34.40 15.85
N ALA A 165 17.65 35.36 15.73
CA ALA A 165 17.95 36.33 16.78
C ALA A 165 17.29 37.70 16.53
N SER A 166 16.22 37.74 15.72
CA SER A 166 15.49 38.97 15.41
C SER A 166 14.31 39.16 16.38
N PRO A 167 14.29 40.23 17.22
CA PRO A 167 13.20 40.46 18.18
C PRO A 167 11.85 40.85 17.54
N LEU A 168 11.79 40.96 16.21
CA LEU A 168 10.63 41.47 15.47
C LEU A 168 9.54 40.42 15.16
N LEU A 169 9.74 39.15 15.51
CA LEU A 169 8.78 38.05 15.26
C LEU A 169 8.17 37.44 16.54
N ALA A 170 8.23 38.16 17.66
CA ALA A 170 7.64 37.73 18.94
C ALA A 170 6.12 37.40 18.94
N PRO A 171 5.24 37.86 18.01
CA PRO A 171 3.81 37.60 18.13
C PRO A 171 3.36 36.39 17.29
N LEU A 172 3.99 35.22 17.43
CA LEU A 172 3.38 33.94 17.06
C LEU A 172 3.54 32.87 18.16
N ARG A 173 3.93 33.27 19.37
CA ARG A 173 4.18 32.37 20.50
C ARG A 173 2.93 32.02 21.32
N ALA A 174 1.74 32.40 20.89
CA ALA A 174 0.53 32.18 21.66
C ALA A 174 -0.60 31.61 20.80
N ARG A 175 -0.74 30.27 20.84
CA ARG A 175 -1.98 29.50 21.07
C ARG A 175 -1.83 28.08 20.53
N SER A 176 -1.33 27.18 21.38
CA SER A 176 -1.46 25.74 21.20
C SER A 176 -2.85 25.28 21.65
N PRO A 177 -3.69 24.64 20.80
CA PRO A 177 -4.95 24.07 21.23
C PRO A 177 -4.71 22.66 21.79
N THR A 178 -4.22 22.58 23.03
CA THR A 178 -4.13 21.32 23.79
C THR A 178 -4.86 21.37 25.12
N ARG A 179 -5.79 22.33 25.31
CA ARG A 179 -6.51 22.51 26.57
C ARG A 179 -8.04 22.65 26.42
N LEU A 180 -8.66 21.85 25.55
CA LEU A 180 -10.12 21.74 25.44
C LEU A 180 -10.66 20.30 25.50
N LEU A 181 -9.98 19.40 26.22
CA LEU A 181 -10.49 18.05 26.53
C LEU A 181 -10.45 17.71 28.03
N HIS A 182 -10.43 18.71 28.91
CA HIS A 182 -10.49 18.49 30.37
C HIS A 182 -11.53 19.38 31.07
N GLN A 183 -12.50 19.92 30.33
CA GLN A 183 -13.60 20.71 30.90
C GLN A 183 -14.94 20.18 30.41
N ARG A 184 -15.18 18.88 30.63
CA ARG A 184 -16.53 18.28 30.50
C ARG A 184 -16.88 17.24 31.57
N ASP A 185 -16.02 17.03 32.57
CA ASP A 185 -16.22 16.04 33.64
C ASP A 185 -16.37 16.64 35.06
N GLN A 186 -16.75 17.91 35.18
CA GLN A 186 -17.19 18.47 36.47
C GLN A 186 -18.39 19.40 36.31
N LEU A 187 -19.57 18.81 36.20
CA LEU A 187 -20.83 19.41 36.65
C LEU A 187 -21.64 18.32 37.37
N VAL A 188 -21.27 18.13 38.63
CA VAL A 188 -22.15 17.98 39.80
C VAL A 188 -23.38 17.07 39.68
N PHE A 189 -23.32 15.96 40.42
CA PHE A 189 -24.45 15.19 40.94
C PHE A 189 -25.40 16.04 41.79
N SER A 190 -26.72 15.83 41.65
CA SER A 190 -27.61 15.71 42.81
C SER A 190 -28.94 15.05 42.45
N HIS A 191 -29.28 14.01 43.21
CA HIS A 191 -30.54 13.26 43.25
C HIS A 191 -31.75 14.14 43.56
N ALA A 192 -32.91 13.82 42.97
CA ALA A 192 -34.21 13.92 43.64
C ALA A 192 -35.18 12.87 43.09
N SER A 193 -35.72 12.08 44.02
CA SER A 193 -36.75 11.06 43.90
C SER A 193 -38.12 11.62 43.49
N CYS A 194 -38.88 10.88 42.66
CA CYS A 194 -40.30 10.58 42.91
C CYS A 194 -40.85 9.54 41.90
N SER A 195 -41.59 8.56 42.41
CA SER A 195 -42.50 7.64 41.71
C SER A 195 -43.86 7.72 42.43
N PRO A 196 -44.99 7.11 41.98
CA PRO A 196 -45.37 6.52 40.68
C PRO A 196 -46.80 6.98 40.25
N LYS A 197 -47.38 6.29 39.24
CA LYS A 197 -48.80 6.10 38.81
C LYS A 197 -48.91 6.34 37.29
N HIS A 198 -49.49 5.49 36.45
CA HIS A 198 -50.41 4.37 36.60
C HIS A 198 -50.18 3.35 35.48
#